data_AF-A0A6C0L1I2-F1
#
_entry.id   AF-A0A6C0L1I2-F1
#
_cell.length_a   1.000
_cell.length_b   1.000
_cell.length_c   1.000
_cell.angle_alpha   90.00
_cell.angle_beta   90.00
_cell.angle_gamma   90.00
#
_symmetry.space_group_name_H-M   'P 1'
#
loop_
_entity.id
_entity.type
_entity.pdbx_description
1 polymer ?
#
loop_
_entity_poly.entity_id
_entity_poly.type
_entity_poly.pdbx_seq_one_letter_code
_entity_poly.pdbx_strand_id
1 'polypeptide(L)' 'MNKARRKQLAEIAEQLQELRDRIEQLQEEEQEGFDNLPEGLQQGERGQVMEQATEQMGTALDSIDEAVQALEEAQA' A
#
# COMPACT_ATOMS: atom_id res chain seq x y z
N MET A 1 -1.20 22.39 17.67
CA MET A 1 -0.19 22.71 16.62
C MET A 1 -0.53 24.03 15.91
N ASN A 2 0.41 24.76 15.29
CA ASN A 2 0.06 26.00 14.55
C ASN A 2 -0.56 25.70 13.17
N LYS A 3 -1.22 26.68 12.56
CA LYS A 3 -1.93 26.50 11.28
C LYS A 3 -1.01 26.03 10.13
N ALA A 4 0.21 26.55 10.06
CA ALA A 4 1.17 26.19 9.01
C ALA A 4 1.58 24.72 9.10
N ARG A 5 1.93 24.24 10.30
CA ARG A 5 2.30 22.83 10.54
C ARG A 5 1.12 21.89 10.30
N ARG A 6 -0.11 22.28 10.67
CA ARG A 6 -1.33 21.49 10.36
C ARG A 6 -1.53 21.31 8.86
N LYS A 7 -1.32 22.35 8.07
CA LYS A 7 -1.39 22.29 6.61
C LYS A 7 -0.37 21.31 6.03
N GLN A 8 0.87 21.35 6.55
CA GLN A 8 1.92 20.42 6.10
C GLN A 8 1.60 18.97 6.44
N LEU A 9 1.04 18.68 7.62
CA LEU A 9 0.61 17.30 7.94
C LEU A 9 -0.53 16.84 7.04
N ALA A 10 -1.46 17.72 6.67
CA ALA A 10 -2.55 17.39 5.76
C ALA A 10 -2.04 17.07 4.34
N GLU A 11 -1.07 17.86 3.84
CA GLU A 11 -0.42 17.59 2.56
C GLU A 11 0.33 16.24 2.57
N ILE A 12 1.00 15.90 3.68
CA ILE A 12 1.65 14.58 3.81
C ILE A 12 0.61 13.45 3.83
N ALA A 13 -0.50 13.61 4.54
CA ALA A 13 -1.57 12.60 4.59
C ALA A 13 -2.19 12.38 3.20
N GLU A 14 -2.42 13.45 2.43
CA GLU A 14 -2.90 13.37 1.04
C GLU A 14 -1.91 12.63 0.14
N GLN A 15 -0.61 12.95 0.23
CA GLN A 15 0.43 12.23 -0.52
C GLN A 15 0.52 10.74 -0.16
N LEU A 16 0.32 10.40 1.12
CA LEU A 16 0.29 9.02 1.56
C LEU A 16 -0.91 8.27 0.97
N GLN A 17 -2.09 8.88 0.94
CA GLN A 17 -3.28 8.30 0.30
C GLN A 17 -3.07 8.11 -1.22
N GLU A 18 -2.47 9.07 -1.92
CA GLU A 18 -2.13 8.90 -3.35
C GLU A 18 -1.15 7.73 -3.59
N LEU A 19 -0.17 7.55 -2.69
CA LEU A 19 0.76 6.42 -2.76
C LEU A 19 0.07 5.10 -2.44
N ARG A 20 -0.84 5.09 -1.47
CA ARG A 20 -1.67 3.94 -1.11
C ARG A 20 -2.44 3.43 -2.31
N ASP A 21 -3.21 4.29 -2.97
CA ASP A 21 -4.02 3.92 -4.15
C ASP A 21 -3.16 3.32 -5.27
N ARG A 22 -1.95 3.87 -5.46
CA ARG A 22 -1.01 3.35 -6.46
C ARG A 22 -0.41 2.01 -6.07
N ILE A 23 -0.18 1.75 -4.78
CA ILE A 23 0.27 0.43 -4.30
C ILE A 23 -0.86 -0.58 -4.45
N GLU A 24 -2.10 -0.21 -4.12
CA GLU A 24 -3.29 -1.05 -4.28
C GLU A 24 -3.46 -1.48 -5.73
N GLN A 25 -3.36 -0.53 -6.68
CA GLN A 25 -3.38 -0.87 -8.11
C GLN A 25 -2.28 -1.86 -8.51
N LEU A 26 -1.04 -1.66 -8.04
CA LEU A 26 0.06 -2.58 -8.35
C LEU A 26 -0.13 -3.96 -7.71
N GLN A 27 -0.74 -4.01 -6.52
CA GLN A 27 -1.07 -5.25 -5.84
C GLN A 27 -2.12 -6.05 -6.62
N GLU A 28 -3.16 -5.38 -7.12
CA GLU A 28 -4.16 -5.99 -8.01
C GLU A 28 -3.51 -6.52 -9.29
N GLU A 29 -2.66 -5.72 -9.95
CA GLU A 29 -1.93 -6.13 -11.16
C GLU A 29 -1.03 -7.35 -10.89
N GLU A 30 -0.36 -7.42 -9.74
CA GLU A 30 0.48 -8.57 -9.35
C GLU A 30 -0.36 -9.82 -9.09
N GLN A 31 -1.51 -9.68 -8.41
CA GLN A 31 -2.45 -10.78 -8.16
C GLN A 31 -3.04 -11.31 -9.47
N GLU A 32 -3.45 -10.43 -10.39
CA GLU A 32 -3.89 -10.83 -11.73
C GLU A 32 -2.76 -11.54 -12.49
N GLY A 33 -1.52 -11.06 -12.36
CA GLY A 33 -0.34 -11.70 -12.92
C GLY A 33 -0.13 -13.12 -12.40
N PHE A 34 -0.34 -13.34 -11.10
CA PHE A 34 -0.25 -14.64 -10.45
C PHE A 34 -1.38 -15.58 -10.90
N ASP A 35 -2.63 -15.09 -10.92
CA ASP A 35 -3.81 -15.87 -11.32
C ASP A 35 -3.70 -16.35 -12.78
N ASN A 36 -3.03 -15.58 -13.63
CA ASN A 36 -2.78 -15.91 -15.03
C ASN A 36 -1.59 -16.89 -15.25
N LEU A 37 -0.81 -17.21 -14.21
CA LEU A 37 0.26 -18.20 -14.34
C LEU A 37 -0.30 -19.63 -14.49
N PRO A 38 0.38 -20.51 -15.25
CA PRO A 38 0.11 -21.95 -15.20
C PRO A 38 0.28 -22.51 -13.77
N GLU A 39 -0.55 -23.46 -13.36
CA GLU A 39 -0.54 -24.06 -12.01
C GLU A 39 0.85 -24.52 -11.54
N GLY A 40 1.65 -25.10 -12.46
CA GLY A 40 3.01 -25.54 -12.14
C GLY A 40 3.99 -24.40 -11.82
N LEU A 41 3.74 -23.18 -12.32
CA LEU A 41 4.51 -21.99 -11.99
C LEU A 41 3.97 -21.27 -10.75
N GLN A 42 2.66 -21.32 -10.52
CA GLN A 42 2.04 -20.84 -9.28
C GLN A 42 2.58 -21.60 -8.05
N GLN A 43 2.69 -22.92 -8.14
CA GLN A 43 3.23 -23.75 -7.04
C GLN A 43 4.77 -23.69 -6.95
N GLY A 44 5.43 -23.10 -7.94
CA GLY A 44 6.88 -22.97 -8.00
C GLY A 44 7.39 -21.72 -7.28
N GLU A 45 8.71 -21.56 -7.29
CA GLU A 45 9.40 -20.40 -6.71
C GLU A 45 8.86 -19.07 -7.24
N ARG A 46 8.48 -19.02 -8.53
CA ARG A 46 7.94 -17.81 -9.15
C ARG A 46 6.60 -17.40 -8.53
N GLY A 47 5.65 -18.32 -8.36
CA GLY A 47 4.38 -18.00 -7.73
C GLY A 47 4.54 -17.61 -6.27
N GLN A 48 5.39 -18.31 -5.52
CA GLN A 48 5.68 -17.97 -4.12
C GLN A 48 6.25 -16.55 -3.96
N VAL A 49 7.11 -16.10 -4.89
CA VAL A 49 7.64 -14.72 -4.89
C VAL A 49 6.53 -13.70 -5.16
N MET A 50 5.61 -13.99 -6.09
CA MET A 50 4.49 -13.09 -6.41
C MET A 50 3.49 -12.99 -5.26
N GLU A 51 3.15 -14.12 -4.62
CA GLU A 51 2.31 -14.15 -3.41
C GLU A 51 2.96 -13.35 -2.27
N GLN A 52 4.27 -13.56 -2.04
CA GLN A 52 5.01 -12.82 -1.02
C GLN A 52 5.03 -11.31 -1.33
N ALA A 53 5.25 -10.92 -2.59
CA ALA A 53 5.21 -9.51 -2.99
C ALA A 53 3.84 -8.89 -2.70
N THR A 54 2.76 -9.60 -3.04
CA THR A 54 1.38 -9.20 -2.77
C THR A 54 1.11 -9.05 -1.27
N GLU A 55 1.59 -9.96 -0.43
CA GLU A 55 1.49 -9.87 1.03
C GLU A 55 2.24 -8.67 1.60
N GLN A 56 3.45 -8.40 1.11
CA GLN A 56 4.24 -7.23 1.54
C GLN A 56 3.59 -5.90 1.12
N MET A 57 2.98 -5.85 -0.07
CA MET A 57 2.18 -4.69 -0.49
C MET A 57 0.98 -4.48 0.42
N GLY A 58 0.28 -5.54 0.83
CA GLY A 58 -0.82 -5.45 1.80
C GLY A 58 -0.37 -4.86 3.14
N THR A 59 0.77 -5.33 3.65
CA THR A 59 1.38 -4.78 4.88
C THR A 59 1.71 -3.29 4.73
N ALA A 60 2.17 -2.86 3.56
CA ALA A 60 2.47 -1.47 3.28
C ALA A 60 1.20 -0.61 3.23
N LEU A 61 0.11 -1.10 2.64
CA LEU A 61 -1.19 -0.42 2.62
C LEU A 61 -1.71 -0.19 4.03
N ASP A 62 -1.73 -1.24 4.87
CA ASP A 62 -2.16 -1.14 6.28
C ASP A 62 -1.31 -0.11 7.05
N SER A 63 0.02 -0.14 6.85
CA SER A 63 0.94 0.80 7.49
C SER A 63 0.69 2.25 7.06
N ILE A 64 0.30 2.48 5.80
CA ILE A 64 -0.04 3.81 5.31
C ILE A 64 -1.36 4.28 5.94
N ASP A 65 -2.37 3.42 6.03
CA ASP A 65 -3.65 3.76 6.67
C ASP A 65 -3.46 4.14 8.15
N GLU A 66 -2.65 3.39 8.89
CA GLU A 66 -2.27 3.73 10.27
C GLU A 66 -1.53 5.08 10.34
N ALA A 67 -0.60 5.34 9.42
CA ALA A 67 0.15 6.59 9.38
C ALA A 67 -0.76 7.79 9.08
N VAL A 68 -1.71 7.65 8.15
CA VAL A 68 -2.68 8.69 7.80
C VAL A 68 -3.57 9.00 9.00
N GLN A 69 -4.12 7.99 9.67
CA GLN A 69 -4.92 8.19 10.87
C GLN A 69 -4.12 8.96 11.96
N ALA A 70 -2.88 8.55 12.22
CA ALA A 70 -2.03 9.22 13.21
C ALA A 70 -1.74 10.69 12.84
N LEU A 71 -1.58 10.99 11.55
CA LEU A 71 -1.38 12.35 11.06
C LEU A 71 -2.64 13.21 11.20
N GLU A 72 -3.82 12.65 10.96
CA GLU A 72 -5.11 13.34 11.16
C GLU A 72 -5.35 13.65 12.64
N GLU A 73 -5.10 12.69 13.53
CA GLU A 73 -5.19 12.89 14.98
C GLU A 73 -4.22 13.97 15.49
N ALA A 74 -3.00 14.03 14.95
CA ALA A 74 -2.02 15.06 15.30
C ALA A 74 -2.42 16.48 14.85
N GLN A 75 -3.38 16.60 13.92
CA GLN A 75 -3.89 17.89 13.44
C GLN A 75 -5.02 18.46 14.30
N ALA A 76 -5.70 17.63 15.11
CA ALA A 76 -6.75 18.05 16.03
C ALA A 76 -6.26 19.14 17.01
#